data_AF-A0A3M1C348-F1
#
_entry.id   AF-A0A3M1C348-F1
#
_cell.length_a   1.000
_cell.length_b   1.000
_cell.length_c   1.000
_cell.angle_alpha   90.00
_cell.angle_beta   90.00
_cell.angle_gamma   90.00
#
_symmetry.space_group_name_H-M   'P 1'
#
loop_
_entity.id
_entity.type
_entity.pdbx_description
1 polymer ?
#
loop_
_entity_poly.entity_id
_entity_poly.type
_entity_poly.pdbx_seq_one_letter_code
_entity_poly.pdbx_strand_id
1 'polypeptide(L)'
;MSKKKKNNTSPSKKGTTKKKTAIKKTKSSVTASTKLKTRQESAKKTEIDAEIIEEKKQTTPVPNTPENTELLNKIVNAGISEDEKEKTSENTSSTTQSETKPRRKRRKKGERTWEEKAKKLPTFEVSNFPKLPVKSILITQAKPSDLQNPYQLLIDKYKVQLTFRPFIKVEGLTAQEFRNQRVDVLEYNAIIFTSRLAIDHFFRIMNEMRISIPDSVKFICMNEQIAYYMQKYMELRKRRILWGLGTIDDLGNVLKKNIDRKFLLPASDTIKEKVISVLNELKAKYTPVDLYKTIPENISDLRPEKYDMIVFFTPIAVEALHKNFPKFKQNKTRFAAYSILTANKIKELGYRVDIFAPTLEFPSMVNAIAHYLLHIDEK
;
A
#
# COMPACT_ATOMS: atom_id res chain seq x y z
N MET A 1 46.35 64.55 7.99
CA MET A 1 47.81 64.46 8.29
C MET A 1 48.46 63.39 7.40
N SER A 2 49.79 63.24 7.46
CA SER A 2 50.67 62.28 6.74
C SER A 2 50.04 60.91 6.37
N LYS A 3 50.11 60.40 5.12
CA LYS A 3 51.21 60.06 4.16
C LYS A 3 51.70 58.60 4.30
N LYS A 4 51.64 57.83 3.19
CA LYS A 4 52.68 56.95 2.53
C LYS A 4 53.48 55.94 3.40
N LYS A 5 53.96 54.76 2.95
CA LYS A 5 54.09 53.99 1.67
C LYS A 5 54.15 52.49 2.09
N LYS A 6 53.68 51.46 1.36
CA LYS A 6 54.03 50.91 0.03
C LYS A 6 55.40 50.19 -0.06
N ASN A 7 55.39 48.96 -0.60
CA ASN A 7 56.53 48.11 -1.05
C ASN A 7 57.41 47.54 0.10
N ASN A 8 58.10 46.39 0.01
CA ASN A 8 58.24 45.28 -0.98
C ASN A 8 58.71 44.00 -0.21
N THR A 9 59.06 42.80 -0.72
CA THR A 9 59.39 42.26 -2.07
C THR A 9 59.15 40.74 -2.13
N SER A 10 59.24 40.13 -3.32
CA SER A 10 59.62 38.72 -3.58
C SER A 10 60.77 38.73 -4.64
N PRO A 11 61.58 37.67 -4.94
CA PRO A 11 61.07 36.44 -5.60
C PRO A 11 61.94 35.13 -5.53
N SER A 12 61.53 34.12 -6.33
CA SER A 12 62.36 33.12 -7.06
C SER A 12 62.62 31.73 -6.40
N LYS A 13 62.30 30.61 -7.07
CA LYS A 13 63.07 29.77 -8.06
C LYS A 13 64.11 28.86 -7.37
N LYS A 14 64.35 27.57 -7.69
CA LYS A 14 63.89 26.52 -8.66
C LYS A 14 64.16 25.15 -7.94
N GLY A 15 63.73 23.95 -8.37
CA GLY A 15 62.87 23.54 -9.49
C GLY A 15 62.86 22.00 -9.68
N THR A 16 61.85 21.50 -10.41
CA THR A 16 61.94 20.46 -11.46
C THR A 16 62.84 19.22 -11.33
N THR A 17 62.23 18.02 -11.33
CA THR A 17 62.68 16.89 -12.18
C THR A 17 61.52 15.96 -12.56
N LYS A 18 61.67 15.19 -13.65
CA LYS A 18 60.65 14.25 -14.18
C LYS A 18 61.21 12.81 -14.23
N LYS A 19 60.35 11.82 -13.94
CA LYS A 19 60.33 10.42 -14.45
C LYS A 19 58.92 9.88 -14.08
N LYS A 20 58.09 9.28 -14.94
CA LYS A 20 58.26 8.65 -16.27
C LYS A 20 59.09 7.36 -16.27
N THR A 21 58.42 6.25 -15.98
CA THR A 21 58.76 4.89 -16.43
C THR A 21 57.44 4.16 -16.72
N ALA A 22 57.43 3.19 -17.64
CA ALA A 22 56.23 2.45 -18.03
C ALA A 22 56.60 1.05 -18.57
N ILE A 23 55.59 0.20 -18.72
CA ILE A 23 55.59 -1.08 -19.45
C ILE A 23 56.45 -2.20 -18.84
N LYS A 24 55.77 -3.28 -18.41
CA LYS A 24 56.11 -4.61 -18.94
C LYS A 24 54.84 -5.45 -19.12
N LYS A 25 54.68 -6.01 -20.32
CA LYS A 25 53.70 -7.07 -20.62
C LYS A 25 54.35 -8.42 -20.33
N THR A 26 53.55 -9.41 -19.93
CA THR A 26 53.87 -10.83 -20.11
C THR A 26 52.67 -11.55 -20.76
N LYS A 27 52.97 -12.59 -21.54
CA LYS A 27 52.03 -13.47 -22.27
C LYS A 27 52.49 -14.92 -22.03
N SER A 28 51.66 -15.89 -22.41
CA SER A 28 51.86 -17.37 -22.32
C SER A 28 51.96 -17.93 -20.88
N SER A 29 51.62 -19.19 -20.59
CA SER A 29 51.11 -20.34 -21.39
C SER A 29 49.97 -21.02 -20.59
N VAL A 30 48.87 -21.56 -21.14
CA VAL A 30 48.67 -22.69 -22.08
C VAL A 30 49.02 -24.06 -21.46
N THR A 31 48.13 -25.05 -21.68
CA THR A 31 48.06 -26.44 -21.15
C THR A 31 47.61 -26.62 -19.69
N ALA A 32 46.96 -27.73 -19.28
CA ALA A 32 46.02 -28.65 -19.96
C ALA A 32 45.35 -29.61 -18.94
N SER A 33 44.13 -30.09 -19.23
CA SER A 33 43.43 -31.21 -18.53
C SER A 33 43.00 -30.93 -17.07
N THR A 34 41.99 -31.59 -16.46
CA THR A 34 41.39 -32.90 -16.75
C THR A 34 39.84 -32.90 -16.66
N LYS A 35 39.23 -33.94 -17.23
CA LYS A 35 37.79 -34.18 -17.47
C LYS A 35 36.94 -34.46 -16.20
N LEU A 36 35.66 -34.71 -16.48
CA LEU A 36 34.59 -35.38 -15.67
C LEU A 36 33.69 -34.40 -14.88
N LYS A 37 32.34 -34.49 -14.96
CA LYS A 37 31.50 -35.46 -15.70
C LYS A 37 30.14 -34.87 -16.08
N THR A 38 29.83 -34.87 -17.38
CA THR A 38 28.46 -34.64 -17.88
C THR A 38 27.64 -35.93 -17.71
N ARG A 39 26.34 -35.82 -17.38
CA ARG A 39 25.35 -36.84 -17.74
C ARG A 39 24.21 -36.15 -18.49
N GLN A 40 24.04 -36.51 -19.76
CA GLN A 40 22.84 -36.23 -20.51
C GLN A 40 21.77 -37.25 -20.11
N GLU A 41 20.50 -36.86 -20.24
CA GLU A 41 19.42 -37.83 -20.44
C GLU A 41 18.39 -37.15 -21.36
N SER A 42 17.90 -37.87 -22.37
CA SER A 42 17.24 -37.25 -23.52
C SER A 42 16.11 -38.11 -24.11
N ALA A 43 14.96 -37.47 -24.31
CA ALA A 43 13.93 -37.74 -25.31
C ALA A 43 13.28 -39.15 -25.40
N LYS A 44 12.00 -39.18 -25.00
CA LYS A 44 10.88 -39.73 -25.81
C LYS A 44 9.83 -38.59 -25.88
N LYS A 45 9.14 -38.25 -26.97
CA LYS A 45 8.29 -39.04 -27.90
C LYS A 45 7.11 -39.72 -27.17
N THR A 46 5.85 -39.65 -27.58
CA THR A 46 5.17 -39.11 -28.80
C THR A 46 3.95 -38.26 -28.36
N GLU A 47 3.50 -37.23 -29.07
CA GLU A 47 2.59 -37.27 -30.25
C GLU A 47 1.33 -38.14 -30.01
N ILE A 48 0.16 -37.48 -29.93
CA ILE A 48 -1.19 -38.01 -30.13
C ILE A 48 -2.02 -36.92 -30.85
N ASP A 49 -2.69 -37.32 -31.92
CA ASP A 49 -3.49 -36.49 -32.84
C ASP A 49 -4.87 -36.10 -32.23
N ALA A 50 -5.59 -35.04 -32.63
CA ALA A 50 -5.71 -34.28 -33.89
C ALA A 50 -6.78 -34.78 -34.91
N GLU A 51 -7.94 -35.21 -34.41
CA GLU A 51 -9.22 -35.40 -35.14
C GLU A 51 -10.37 -35.17 -34.11
N ILE A 52 -11.60 -34.69 -34.36
CA ILE A 52 -12.47 -34.43 -35.54
C ILE A 52 -13.12 -33.03 -35.28
N ILE A 53 -12.98 -32.00 -36.12
CA ILE A 53 -13.74 -31.63 -37.34
C ILE A 53 -15.21 -31.17 -37.12
N GLU A 54 -15.43 -29.90 -37.51
CA GLU A 54 -16.64 -29.13 -37.88
C GLU A 54 -18.07 -29.54 -37.46
N GLU A 55 -18.82 -28.53 -37.00
CA GLU A 55 -20.06 -28.12 -37.69
C GLU A 55 -20.19 -26.57 -37.73
N LYS A 56 -20.99 -26.02 -38.66
CA LYS A 56 -21.01 -24.57 -38.98
C LYS A 56 -22.41 -23.94 -38.89
N LYS A 57 -22.46 -22.75 -38.27
CA LYS A 57 -23.37 -21.60 -38.52
C LYS A 57 -24.90 -21.86 -38.60
N GLN A 58 -25.65 -21.07 -37.83
CA GLN A 58 -26.53 -20.03 -38.42
C GLN A 58 -26.94 -18.92 -37.42
N THR A 59 -27.45 -17.81 -37.96
CA THR A 59 -27.97 -16.62 -37.25
C THR A 59 -29.50 -16.77 -37.00
N THR A 60 -30.23 -15.94 -36.25
CA THR A 60 -30.43 -14.47 -36.27
C THR A 60 -31.20 -14.03 -34.98
N PRO A 61 -31.43 -12.72 -34.67
CA PRO A 61 -31.77 -12.24 -33.32
C PRO A 61 -33.27 -12.01 -33.02
N VAL A 62 -33.58 -11.86 -31.71
CA VAL A 62 -34.86 -11.36 -31.13
C VAL A 62 -34.56 -10.55 -29.84
N PRO A 63 -35.49 -9.83 -29.16
CA PRO A 63 -35.37 -8.37 -29.01
C PRO A 63 -35.23 -7.85 -27.57
N ASN A 64 -35.24 -6.52 -27.40
CA ASN A 64 -35.24 -5.83 -26.10
C ASN A 64 -36.61 -5.88 -25.39
N THR A 65 -36.61 -6.20 -24.09
CA THR A 65 -37.73 -5.99 -23.15
C THR A 65 -37.22 -5.62 -21.74
N PRO A 66 -38.01 -4.91 -20.91
CA PRO A 66 -37.50 -4.20 -19.71
C PRO A 66 -37.41 -5.04 -18.42
N GLU A 67 -37.44 -6.38 -18.49
CA GLU A 67 -37.55 -7.25 -17.29
C GLU A 67 -36.25 -7.36 -16.47
N ASN A 68 -35.08 -7.10 -17.07
CA ASN A 68 -33.78 -7.24 -16.40
C ASN A 68 -33.59 -6.34 -15.16
N THR A 69 -34.37 -5.26 -15.05
CA THR A 69 -34.30 -4.31 -13.94
C THR A 69 -34.82 -4.87 -12.61
N GLU A 70 -35.82 -5.77 -12.63
CA GLU A 70 -36.35 -6.37 -11.39
C GLU A 70 -35.50 -7.51 -10.84
N LEU A 71 -34.89 -8.31 -11.73
CA LEU A 71 -34.05 -9.43 -11.35
C LEU A 71 -32.78 -8.96 -10.61
N LEU A 72 -32.19 -7.84 -11.03
CA LEU A 72 -31.07 -7.20 -10.32
C LEU A 72 -31.45 -6.78 -8.90
N ASN A 73 -32.64 -6.18 -8.71
CA ASN A 73 -33.12 -5.77 -7.39
C ASN A 73 -33.41 -6.96 -6.45
N LYS A 74 -33.77 -8.13 -6.99
CA LYS A 74 -33.91 -9.37 -6.19
C LYS A 74 -32.54 -9.93 -5.76
N ILE A 75 -31.55 -9.92 -6.63
CA ILE A 75 -30.19 -10.42 -6.32
C ILE A 75 -29.51 -9.56 -5.24
N VAL A 76 -29.73 -8.24 -5.23
CA VAL A 76 -29.18 -7.32 -4.20
C VAL A 76 -29.71 -7.62 -2.79
N ASN A 77 -30.93 -8.14 -2.66
CA ASN A 77 -31.59 -8.37 -1.36
C ASN A 77 -31.44 -9.80 -0.81
N ALA A 78 -30.97 -10.76 -1.61
CA ALA A 78 -30.80 -12.16 -1.21
C ALA A 78 -29.50 -12.44 -0.40
N GLY A 79 -28.83 -11.39 0.09
CA GLY A 79 -27.52 -11.46 0.76
C GLY A 79 -27.55 -11.41 2.29
N ILE A 80 -28.71 -11.63 2.92
CA ILE A 80 -28.88 -11.61 4.38
C ILE A 80 -29.34 -12.99 4.84
N SER A 81 -28.53 -13.66 5.66
CA SER A 81 -28.89 -14.93 6.28
C SER A 81 -29.87 -14.69 7.43
N GLU A 82 -31.09 -15.20 7.30
CA GLU A 82 -32.04 -15.28 8.39
C GLU A 82 -31.66 -16.42 9.34
N ASP A 83 -31.36 -16.09 10.59
CA ASP A 83 -31.31 -17.04 11.71
C ASP A 83 -32.14 -16.48 12.87
N GLU A 84 -32.84 -17.40 13.56
CA GLU A 84 -33.65 -17.17 14.77
C GLU A 84 -34.74 -16.08 14.73
N LYS A 85 -35.94 -16.42 14.22
CA LYS A 85 -37.18 -15.82 14.76
C LYS A 85 -38.50 -16.58 14.52
N GLU A 86 -38.74 -17.66 15.28
CA GLU A 86 -40.13 -17.98 15.67
C GLU A 86 -40.25 -18.89 16.91
N LYS A 87 -40.83 -18.38 18.01
CA LYS A 87 -42.19 -18.78 18.46
C LYS A 87 -42.66 -17.99 19.68
N THR A 88 -43.97 -18.02 19.90
CA THR A 88 -44.71 -17.14 20.82
C THR A 88 -45.24 -17.88 22.06
N SER A 89 -45.35 -17.14 23.17
CA SER A 89 -46.32 -17.28 24.28
C SER A 89 -46.82 -18.67 24.72
N GLU A 90 -46.65 -19.00 26.01
CA GLU A 90 -47.78 -18.97 26.97
C GLU A 90 -47.40 -19.06 28.47
N ASN A 91 -48.10 -18.23 29.27
CA ASN A 91 -48.65 -18.40 30.62
C ASN A 91 -47.90 -18.97 31.87
N THR A 92 -48.09 -18.21 32.97
CA THR A 92 -48.32 -18.58 34.40
C THR A 92 -47.18 -18.46 35.44
N SER A 93 -47.46 -17.63 36.48
CA SER A 93 -46.97 -17.63 37.88
C SER A 93 -45.43 -17.65 38.17
N SER A 94 -44.88 -16.87 39.11
CA SER A 94 -45.40 -16.48 40.44
C SER A 94 -44.69 -15.25 41.06
N THR A 95 -45.12 -14.87 42.27
CA THR A 95 -44.79 -13.66 43.06
C THR A 95 -43.36 -13.59 43.63
N THR A 96 -42.74 -12.40 43.69
CA THR A 96 -42.26 -11.71 44.94
C THR A 96 -41.60 -10.36 44.63
N GLN A 97 -41.73 -9.39 45.56
CA GLN A 97 -41.24 -8.01 45.44
C GLN A 97 -39.79 -7.85 45.95
N SER A 98 -39.05 -6.87 45.39
CA SER A 98 -38.13 -6.03 46.18
C SER A 98 -37.81 -4.73 45.42
N GLU A 99 -37.63 -3.62 46.15
CA GLU A 99 -37.41 -2.30 45.57
C GLU A 99 -35.92 -2.02 45.28
N THR A 100 -35.60 -1.27 44.22
CA THR A 100 -34.44 -0.34 44.23
C THR A 100 -34.60 0.76 43.18
N LYS A 101 -34.14 1.98 43.52
CA LYS A 101 -34.40 3.20 42.74
C LYS A 101 -33.52 3.28 41.46
N PRO A 102 -34.06 3.68 40.29
CA PRO A 102 -33.29 3.74 39.04
C PRO A 102 -32.24 4.86 39.05
N ARG A 103 -30.97 4.47 39.19
CA ARG A 103 -29.79 5.35 39.15
C ARG A 103 -29.68 6.07 37.79
N ARG A 104 -29.76 7.41 37.77
CA ARG A 104 -29.68 8.26 36.55
C ARG A 104 -28.50 7.85 35.63
N LYS A 105 -28.80 7.18 34.51
CA LYS A 105 -27.80 6.87 33.47
C LYS A 105 -27.35 8.17 32.78
N ARG A 106 -26.09 8.57 32.98
CA ARG A 106 -25.41 9.57 32.14
C ARG A 106 -25.46 9.10 30.68
N ARG A 107 -26.12 9.85 29.80
CA ARG A 107 -26.14 9.56 28.35
C ARG A 107 -24.70 9.63 27.83
N LYS A 108 -24.17 8.51 27.29
CA LYS A 108 -22.93 8.54 26.50
C LYS A 108 -23.12 9.54 25.35
N LYS A 109 -22.13 10.39 25.08
CA LYS A 109 -22.10 11.25 23.89
C LYS A 109 -21.93 10.34 22.67
N GLY A 110 -22.77 10.52 21.65
CA GLY A 110 -23.08 9.47 20.67
C GLY A 110 -21.88 8.94 19.88
N GLU A 111 -21.78 7.61 19.80
CA GLU A 111 -21.04 6.91 18.76
C GLU A 111 -21.83 7.11 17.45
N ARG A 112 -21.21 7.73 16.43
CA ARG A 112 -21.86 7.97 15.13
C ARG A 112 -22.21 6.66 14.44
N THR A 113 -23.45 6.53 13.98
CA THR A 113 -23.92 5.33 13.28
C THR A 113 -23.13 5.09 11.99
N TRP A 114 -23.26 3.89 11.43
CA TRP A 114 -22.65 3.56 10.16
C TRP A 114 -23.24 4.42 9.01
N GLU A 115 -24.54 4.78 9.08
CA GLU A 115 -25.15 5.68 8.09
C GLU A 115 -24.52 7.09 8.12
N GLU A 116 -24.23 7.65 9.30
CA GLU A 116 -23.54 8.96 9.42
C GLU A 116 -22.10 8.95 8.86
N LYS A 117 -21.47 7.78 8.79
CA LYS A 117 -20.13 7.61 8.19
C LYS A 117 -20.23 7.49 6.66
N ALA A 118 -21.23 6.75 6.16
CA ALA A 118 -21.53 6.65 4.72
C ALA A 118 -21.88 8.02 4.11
N LYS A 119 -22.69 8.83 4.81
CA LYS A 119 -23.07 10.21 4.42
C LYS A 119 -21.92 11.23 4.37
N LYS A 120 -20.65 10.82 4.54
CA LYS A 120 -19.47 11.71 4.53
C LYS A 120 -18.39 11.31 3.52
N LEU A 121 -18.71 10.47 2.54
CA LEU A 121 -17.83 10.27 1.38
C LEU A 121 -17.80 11.56 0.54
N PRO A 122 -16.61 12.04 0.13
CA PRO A 122 -16.51 13.28 -0.63
C PRO A 122 -17.02 13.08 -2.05
N THR A 123 -17.92 13.95 -2.50
CA THR A 123 -18.20 14.12 -3.92
C THR A 123 -16.98 14.76 -4.60
N PHE A 124 -16.71 14.36 -5.84
CA PHE A 124 -15.58 14.85 -6.62
C PHE A 124 -15.98 15.00 -8.09
N GLU A 125 -15.65 16.14 -8.69
CA GLU A 125 -15.96 16.43 -10.09
C GLU A 125 -15.13 15.55 -11.05
N VAL A 126 -15.82 14.60 -11.67
CA VAL A 126 -15.35 13.75 -12.77
C VAL A 126 -15.53 14.48 -14.10
N SER A 127 -14.67 14.22 -15.09
CA SER A 127 -14.72 14.88 -16.39
C SER A 127 -15.77 14.27 -17.33
N ASN A 128 -16.60 15.13 -17.94
CA ASN A 128 -17.54 14.77 -19.01
C ASN A 128 -16.85 14.51 -20.36
N PHE A 129 -15.69 13.83 -20.36
CA PHE A 129 -15.01 13.45 -21.59
C PHE A 129 -15.81 12.32 -22.28
N PRO A 130 -15.94 12.33 -23.63
CA PRO A 130 -16.72 11.32 -24.34
C PRO A 130 -16.33 9.90 -23.95
N LYS A 131 -17.34 9.12 -23.54
CA LYS A 131 -17.17 7.69 -23.25
C LYS A 131 -16.71 6.99 -24.54
N LEU A 132 -15.73 6.11 -24.40
CA LEU A 132 -15.12 5.35 -25.50
C LEU A 132 -14.96 3.91 -25.06
N PRO A 133 -15.11 2.91 -25.94
CA PRO A 133 -15.00 1.50 -25.59
C PRO A 133 -13.65 1.19 -24.95
N VAL A 134 -13.67 0.64 -23.73
CA VAL A 134 -12.48 0.22 -22.97
C VAL A 134 -12.25 -1.27 -23.22
N LYS A 135 -11.04 -1.65 -23.66
CA LYS A 135 -10.62 -3.04 -23.79
C LYS A 135 -9.43 -3.39 -22.89
N SER A 136 -8.66 -2.38 -22.47
CA SER A 136 -7.39 -2.55 -21.76
C SER A 136 -7.30 -1.67 -20.50
N ILE A 137 -7.12 -2.28 -19.33
CA ILE A 137 -7.08 -1.59 -18.04
C ILE A 137 -5.77 -1.90 -17.32
N LEU A 138 -5.06 -0.85 -16.90
CA LEU A 138 -3.86 -0.94 -16.08
C LEU A 138 -4.17 -0.60 -14.62
N ILE A 139 -3.93 -1.54 -13.72
CA ILE A 139 -4.12 -1.39 -12.29
C ILE A 139 -2.75 -1.14 -11.65
N THR A 140 -2.55 0.02 -11.01
CA THR A 140 -1.22 0.46 -10.53
C THR A 140 -0.76 -0.21 -9.22
N GLN A 141 -1.36 -1.34 -8.86
CA GLN A 141 -1.08 -2.14 -7.66
C GLN A 141 -0.46 -3.50 -8.06
N ALA A 142 0.03 -4.25 -7.07
CA ALA A 142 0.37 -5.65 -7.26
C ALA A 142 -0.87 -6.48 -7.62
N LYS A 143 -0.66 -7.59 -8.33
CA LYS A 143 -1.72 -8.59 -8.55
C LYS A 143 -2.16 -9.16 -7.18
N PRO A 144 -3.47 -9.26 -6.89
CA PRO A 144 -3.97 -9.94 -5.69
C PRO A 144 -3.47 -11.40 -5.60
N SER A 145 -3.14 -11.84 -4.39
CA SER A 145 -2.66 -13.21 -4.12
C SER A 145 -3.79 -14.22 -3.92
N ASP A 146 -4.99 -13.75 -3.61
CA ASP A 146 -6.15 -14.60 -3.29
C ASP A 146 -6.74 -15.25 -4.55
N LEU A 147 -7.34 -16.44 -4.40
CA LEU A 147 -8.06 -17.12 -5.49
C LEU A 147 -9.20 -16.26 -6.05
N GLN A 148 -9.81 -15.43 -5.22
CA GLN A 148 -10.87 -14.49 -5.61
C GLN A 148 -10.29 -13.10 -5.89
N ASN A 149 -9.72 -12.93 -7.07
CA ASN A 149 -9.33 -11.61 -7.57
C ASN A 149 -10.58 -10.71 -7.70
N PRO A 150 -10.69 -9.58 -6.96
CA PRO A 150 -11.91 -8.76 -6.96
C PRO A 150 -12.23 -8.13 -8.32
N TYR A 151 -11.26 -8.06 -9.24
CA TYR A 151 -11.47 -7.57 -10.61
C TYR A 151 -11.89 -8.68 -11.60
N GLN A 152 -11.99 -9.94 -11.17
CA GLN A 152 -12.33 -11.07 -12.04
C GLN A 152 -13.70 -10.88 -12.72
N LEU A 153 -14.69 -10.37 -11.98
CA LEU A 153 -16.01 -9.99 -12.49
C LEU A 153 -15.95 -9.02 -13.69
N LEU A 154 -14.93 -8.16 -13.78
CA LEU A 154 -14.76 -7.26 -14.92
C LEU A 154 -14.32 -8.02 -16.18
N ILE A 155 -13.38 -8.96 -16.03
CA ILE A 155 -12.92 -9.84 -17.10
C ILE A 155 -14.09 -10.68 -17.61
N ASP A 156 -14.84 -11.30 -16.71
CA ASP A 156 -15.86 -12.26 -17.09
C ASP A 156 -17.10 -11.60 -17.72
N LYS A 157 -17.54 -10.45 -17.20
CA LYS A 157 -18.72 -9.74 -17.72
C LYS A 157 -18.42 -8.85 -18.92
N TYR A 158 -17.33 -8.08 -18.89
CA TYR A 158 -17.04 -7.05 -19.91
C TYR A 158 -15.88 -7.41 -20.85
N LYS A 159 -15.27 -8.59 -20.69
CA LYS A 159 -14.17 -9.11 -21.54
C LYS A 159 -12.95 -8.19 -21.67
N VAL A 160 -12.71 -7.36 -20.64
CA VAL A 160 -11.56 -6.45 -20.58
C VAL A 160 -10.28 -7.16 -20.16
N GLN A 161 -9.14 -6.74 -20.74
CA GLN A 161 -7.81 -7.21 -20.37
C GLN A 161 -7.26 -6.38 -19.20
N LEU A 162 -6.90 -7.05 -18.09
CA LEU A 162 -6.34 -6.40 -16.91
C LEU A 162 -4.83 -6.64 -16.83
N THR A 163 -4.03 -5.57 -16.76
CA THR A 163 -2.61 -5.62 -16.38
C THR A 163 -2.43 -5.08 -14.97
N PHE A 164 -1.66 -5.79 -14.13
CA PHE A 164 -1.27 -5.32 -12.80
C PHE A 164 0.22 -4.95 -12.82
N ARG A 165 0.55 -3.69 -12.53
CA ARG A 165 1.94 -3.21 -12.43
C ARG A 165 2.05 -2.28 -11.21
N PRO A 166 2.80 -2.64 -10.15
CA PRO A 166 3.10 -1.72 -9.07
C PRO A 166 3.78 -0.45 -9.61
N PHE A 167 3.19 0.71 -9.32
CA PHE A 167 3.78 2.04 -9.62
C PHE A 167 4.52 2.63 -8.40
N ILE A 168 4.48 1.95 -7.26
CA ILE A 168 5.18 2.33 -6.04
C ILE A 168 5.97 1.13 -5.51
N LYS A 169 7.10 1.42 -4.87
CA LYS A 169 7.81 0.45 -4.01
C LYS A 169 8.07 1.06 -2.63
N VAL A 170 8.26 0.20 -1.64
CA VAL A 170 8.82 0.63 -0.35
C VAL A 170 10.32 0.41 -0.39
N GLU A 171 11.07 1.48 -0.11
CA GLU A 171 12.52 1.45 0.03
C GLU A 171 12.87 1.61 1.51
N GLY A 172 13.76 0.77 2.03
CA GLY A 172 14.32 0.96 3.37
C GLY A 172 15.34 2.08 3.37
N LEU A 173 15.30 2.98 4.37
CA LEU A 173 16.36 3.97 4.55
C LEU A 173 17.71 3.26 4.79
N THR A 174 18.80 3.89 4.40
CA THR A 174 20.17 3.47 4.72
C THR A 174 20.56 3.84 6.16
N ALA A 175 21.58 3.19 6.71
CA ALA A 175 22.19 3.60 7.98
C ALA A 175 22.73 5.05 7.94
N GLN A 176 23.06 5.60 6.77
CA GLN A 176 23.46 7.00 6.62
C GLN A 176 22.26 7.96 6.76
N GLU A 177 21.15 7.70 6.06
CA GLU A 177 19.90 8.47 6.22
C GLU A 177 19.36 8.37 7.65
N PHE A 178 19.49 7.21 8.30
CA PHE A 178 19.12 7.02 9.70
C PHE A 178 19.97 7.87 10.67
N ARG A 179 21.31 7.87 10.52
CA ARG A 179 22.20 8.72 11.33
C ARG A 179 21.88 10.21 11.19
N ASN A 180 21.45 10.65 10.00
CA ASN A 180 21.10 12.04 9.75
C ASN A 180 19.88 12.51 10.58
N GLN A 181 18.99 11.60 11.02
CA GLN A 181 17.88 11.91 11.91
C GLN A 181 18.32 12.16 13.38
N ARG A 182 19.58 11.86 13.73
CA ARG A 182 20.18 12.08 15.06
C ARG A 182 19.43 11.42 16.24
N VAL A 183 18.80 10.27 16.00
CA VAL A 183 18.08 9.50 17.03
C VAL A 183 19.00 8.41 17.60
N ASP A 184 19.36 8.50 18.88
CA ASP A 184 19.99 7.39 19.61
C ASP A 184 18.92 6.44 20.15
N VAL A 185 18.83 5.24 19.56
CA VAL A 185 17.85 4.20 19.92
C VAL A 185 18.03 3.71 21.37
N LEU A 186 19.23 3.80 21.94
CA LEU A 186 19.52 3.30 23.30
C LEU A 186 18.90 4.17 24.40
N GLU A 187 18.50 5.41 24.11
CA GLU A 187 17.75 6.26 25.04
C GLU A 187 16.28 5.81 25.25
N TYR A 188 15.75 4.92 24.41
CA TYR A 188 14.33 4.58 24.37
C TYR A 188 14.03 3.27 25.07
N ASN A 189 13.20 3.31 26.13
CA ASN A 189 12.87 2.15 26.95
C ASN A 189 11.65 1.37 26.43
N ALA A 190 10.99 1.88 25.38
CA ALA A 190 9.89 1.23 24.68
C ALA A 190 9.89 1.57 23.18
N ILE A 191 9.48 0.63 22.32
CA ILE A 191 9.39 0.79 20.86
C ILE A 191 8.00 0.36 20.39
N ILE A 192 7.34 1.18 19.56
CA ILE A 192 5.96 0.98 19.11
C ILE A 192 5.91 0.53 17.64
N PHE A 193 5.31 -0.64 17.37
CA PHE A 193 5.20 -1.20 16.02
C PHE A 193 3.75 -1.24 15.50
N THR A 194 3.51 -0.55 14.37
CA THR A 194 2.19 -0.42 13.74
C THR A 194 2.02 -1.27 12.46
N SER A 195 3.06 -2.01 12.07
CA SER A 195 3.08 -2.91 10.90
C SER A 195 4.20 -3.95 11.04
N ARG A 196 4.13 -5.06 10.28
CA ARG A 196 5.24 -6.03 10.15
C ARG A 196 6.46 -5.38 9.47
N LEU A 197 6.22 -4.55 8.47
CA LEU A 197 7.22 -3.82 7.70
C LEU A 197 8.10 -2.90 8.57
N ALA A 198 7.51 -2.24 9.57
CA ALA A 198 8.26 -1.44 10.54
C ALA A 198 9.20 -2.28 11.41
N ILE A 199 8.85 -3.54 11.72
CA ILE A 199 9.75 -4.49 12.40
C ILE A 199 10.91 -4.84 11.47
N ASP A 200 10.61 -5.27 10.23
CA ASP A 200 11.62 -5.68 9.25
C ASP A 200 12.68 -4.59 9.01
N HIS A 201 12.25 -3.34 8.77
CA HIS A 201 13.18 -2.24 8.55
C HIS A 201 13.90 -1.77 9.83
N PHE A 202 13.28 -1.88 11.01
CA PHE A 202 13.93 -1.54 12.28
C PHE A 202 15.07 -2.51 12.60
N PHE A 203 14.81 -3.82 12.60
CA PHE A 203 15.85 -4.81 12.91
C PHE A 203 16.95 -4.84 11.84
N ARG A 204 16.62 -4.56 10.57
CA ARG A 204 17.62 -4.32 9.52
C ARG A 204 18.53 -3.13 9.87
N ILE A 205 17.98 -1.95 10.19
CA ILE A 205 18.80 -0.78 10.57
C ILE A 205 19.64 -1.08 11.82
N MET A 206 19.08 -1.74 12.85
CA MET A 206 19.85 -2.07 14.06
C MET A 206 21.05 -2.97 13.74
N ASN A 207 20.86 -3.98 12.87
CA ASN A 207 21.95 -4.85 12.41
C ASN A 207 22.98 -4.09 11.54
N GLU A 208 22.52 -3.27 10.59
CA GLU A 208 23.36 -2.42 9.72
C GLU A 208 24.19 -1.40 10.51
N MET A 209 23.63 -0.89 11.62
CA MET A 209 24.28 -0.01 12.60
C MET A 209 25.10 -0.76 13.67
N ARG A 210 24.99 -2.10 13.75
CA ARG A 210 25.55 -2.95 14.83
C ARG A 210 25.09 -2.57 16.25
N ILE A 211 23.87 -2.05 16.38
CA ILE A 211 23.25 -1.71 17.66
C ILE A 211 22.59 -2.97 18.25
N SER A 212 23.07 -3.41 19.40
CA SER A 212 22.39 -4.43 20.22
C SER A 212 21.31 -3.78 21.08
N ILE A 213 20.09 -4.35 21.08
CA ILE A 213 18.95 -3.80 21.81
C ILE A 213 18.88 -4.43 23.21
N PRO A 214 18.96 -3.66 24.31
CA PRO A 214 18.93 -4.21 25.67
C PRO A 214 17.67 -5.02 25.99
N ASP A 215 17.81 -6.06 26.82
CA ASP A 215 16.70 -6.92 27.29
C ASP A 215 15.66 -6.13 28.12
N SER A 216 16.01 -4.94 28.63
CA SER A 216 15.14 -4.01 29.37
C SER A 216 14.18 -3.19 28.48
N VAL A 217 14.42 -3.15 27.17
CA VAL A 217 13.56 -2.46 26.20
C VAL A 217 12.29 -3.29 25.96
N LYS A 218 11.13 -2.63 26.03
CA LYS A 218 9.83 -3.23 25.70
C LYS A 218 9.43 -2.95 24.26
N PHE A 219 8.71 -3.88 23.65
CA PHE A 219 8.09 -3.71 22.34
C PHE A 219 6.57 -3.71 22.50
N ILE A 220 5.90 -2.75 21.85
CA ILE A 220 4.45 -2.58 21.93
C ILE A 220 3.89 -2.68 20.51
N CYS A 221 3.24 -3.80 20.22
CA CYS A 221 2.68 -4.09 18.90
C CYS A 221 1.19 -3.69 18.83
N MET A 222 0.76 -3.18 17.68
CA MET A 222 -0.65 -2.78 17.47
C MET A 222 -1.63 -3.97 17.60
N ASN A 223 -1.22 -5.17 17.18
CA ASN A 223 -1.98 -6.42 17.36
C ASN A 223 -1.08 -7.62 17.67
N GLU A 224 -1.70 -8.73 18.07
CA GLU A 224 -1.01 -10.00 18.36
C GLU A 224 -0.27 -10.56 17.15
N GLN A 225 -0.79 -10.43 15.92
CA GLN A 225 -0.12 -10.93 14.72
C GLN A 225 1.21 -10.22 14.43
N ILE A 226 1.36 -8.94 14.80
CA ILE A 226 2.60 -8.18 14.72
C ILE A 226 3.57 -8.61 15.85
N ALA A 227 3.05 -8.91 17.04
CA ALA A 227 3.84 -9.48 18.14
C ALA A 227 4.33 -10.92 17.85
N TYR A 228 3.52 -11.74 17.18
CA TYR A 228 3.93 -13.07 16.71
C TYR A 228 4.98 -12.97 15.61
N TYR A 229 4.83 -12.03 14.66
CA TYR A 229 5.85 -11.79 13.62
C TYR A 229 7.22 -11.37 14.20
N MET A 230 7.26 -10.81 15.42
CA MET A 230 8.49 -10.52 16.15
C MET A 230 9.37 -11.76 16.39
N GLN A 231 8.78 -12.96 16.42
CA GLN A 231 9.52 -14.22 16.67
C GLN A 231 10.65 -14.47 15.66
N LYS A 232 10.53 -13.92 14.45
CA LYS A 232 11.57 -13.91 13.41
C LYS A 232 12.87 -13.21 13.84
N TYR A 233 12.79 -12.30 14.82
CA TYR A 233 13.90 -11.45 15.27
C TYR A 233 14.29 -11.66 16.73
N MET A 234 13.38 -12.13 17.58
CA MET A 234 13.66 -12.48 18.98
C MET A 234 12.58 -13.37 19.60
N GLU A 235 12.95 -14.15 20.62
CA GLU A 235 12.05 -14.97 21.41
C GLU A 235 10.83 -14.19 21.95
N LEU A 236 9.63 -14.78 21.89
CA LEU A 236 8.39 -14.17 22.39
C LEU A 236 8.31 -14.18 23.94
N ARG A 237 9.07 -13.28 24.57
CA ARG A 237 9.07 -13.08 26.02
C ARG A 237 7.93 -12.12 26.42
N LYS A 238 6.83 -12.63 26.99
CA LYS A 238 5.62 -11.86 27.40
C LYS A 238 5.87 -10.64 28.32
N ARG A 239 7.03 -10.54 28.98
CA ARG A 239 7.44 -9.37 29.79
C ARG A 239 8.08 -8.25 28.96
N ARG A 240 8.64 -8.56 27.78
CA ARG A 240 9.25 -7.59 26.83
C ARG A 240 8.27 -7.18 25.74
N ILE A 241 7.57 -8.14 25.14
CA ILE A 241 6.64 -7.90 24.02
C ILE A 241 5.21 -7.83 24.56
N LEU A 242 4.55 -6.69 24.33
CA LEU A 242 3.16 -6.39 24.66
C LEU A 242 2.39 -6.11 23.37
N TRP A 243 1.07 -6.34 23.36
CA TRP A 243 0.23 -6.06 22.19
C TRP A 243 -1.17 -5.58 22.56
N GLY A 244 -1.76 -4.77 21.67
CA GLY A 244 -3.19 -4.47 21.68
C GLY A 244 -4.02 -5.55 20.97
N LEU A 245 -5.34 -5.38 20.97
CA LEU A 245 -6.27 -6.27 20.24
C LEU A 245 -6.40 -5.92 18.75
N GLY A 246 -5.83 -4.80 18.31
CA GLY A 246 -5.79 -4.36 16.91
C GLY A 246 -6.41 -3.00 16.65
N THR A 247 -7.19 -2.44 17.57
CA THR A 247 -7.62 -1.04 17.48
C THR A 247 -6.54 -0.10 18.03
N ILE A 248 -6.63 1.18 17.63
CA ILE A 248 -5.73 2.24 18.10
C ILE A 248 -6.06 2.61 19.57
N ASP A 249 -7.33 2.44 19.98
CA ASP A 249 -7.77 2.66 21.37
C ASP A 249 -7.22 1.59 22.33
N ASP A 250 -7.15 0.32 21.87
CA ASP A 250 -6.50 -0.77 22.61
C ASP A 250 -5.00 -0.55 22.77
N LEU A 251 -4.33 -0.10 21.70
CA LEU A 251 -2.93 0.33 21.76
C LEU A 251 -2.76 1.45 22.79
N GLY A 252 -3.67 2.44 22.82
CA GLY A 252 -3.74 3.46 23.87
C GLY A 252 -3.86 2.89 25.28
N ASN A 253 -4.60 1.80 25.48
CA ASN A 253 -4.73 1.14 26.79
C ASN A 253 -3.46 0.37 27.21
N VAL A 254 -2.65 -0.12 26.28
CA VAL A 254 -1.32 -0.70 26.56
C VAL A 254 -0.29 0.40 26.85
N LEU A 255 -0.36 1.52 26.12
CA LEU A 255 0.51 2.69 26.31
C LEU A 255 0.29 3.35 27.68
N LYS A 256 -0.95 3.53 28.13
CA LYS A 256 -1.29 4.03 29.49
C LYS A 256 -0.57 3.28 30.61
N LYS A 257 -0.39 1.96 30.47
CA LYS A 257 0.28 1.10 31.46
C LYS A 257 1.82 1.18 31.44
N ASN A 258 2.40 1.95 30.52
CA ASN A 258 3.85 2.10 30.35
C ASN A 258 4.23 3.58 30.08
N ILE A 259 3.37 4.53 30.47
CA ILE A 259 3.46 5.95 30.11
C ILE A 259 4.68 6.67 30.72
N ASP A 260 5.33 6.03 31.69
CA ASP A 260 6.62 6.38 32.28
C ASP A 260 7.78 6.40 31.28
N ARG A 261 7.66 5.69 30.16
CA ARG A 261 8.78 5.40 29.24
C ARG A 261 8.97 6.44 28.15
N LYS A 262 10.23 6.56 27.69
CA LYS A 262 10.55 7.19 26.40
C LYS A 262 10.26 6.18 25.28
N PHE A 263 9.35 6.53 24.37
CA PHE A 263 8.89 5.68 23.26
C PHE A 263 9.55 6.05 21.93
N LEU A 264 10.06 5.06 21.20
CA LEU A 264 10.41 5.23 19.79
C LEU A 264 9.24 4.75 18.92
N LEU A 265 8.89 5.50 17.87
CA LEU A 265 7.85 5.13 16.91
C LEU A 265 8.45 4.91 15.50
N PRO A 266 8.97 3.70 15.22
CA PRO A 266 9.23 3.18 13.87
C PRO A 266 8.09 3.45 12.88
N ALA A 267 8.37 4.26 11.86
CA ALA A 267 7.39 4.69 10.87
C ALA A 267 7.92 4.67 9.43
N SER A 268 6.98 4.86 8.51
CA SER A 268 7.22 5.41 7.18
C SER A 268 7.30 6.93 7.24
N ASP A 269 8.05 7.50 6.28
CA ASP A 269 8.00 8.92 5.85
C ASP A 269 6.61 9.59 6.00
N THR A 270 5.55 8.86 5.63
CA THR A 270 4.16 9.21 5.91
C THR A 270 3.72 8.55 7.22
N ILE A 271 3.77 9.30 8.33
CA ILE A 271 3.40 8.79 9.65
C ILE A 271 1.87 8.75 9.80
N LYS A 272 1.35 7.69 10.44
CA LYS A 272 -0.09 7.55 10.73
C LYS A 272 -0.53 8.54 11.83
N GLU A 273 -1.15 9.65 11.43
CA GLU A 273 -1.71 10.72 12.30
C GLU A 273 -2.47 10.18 13.53
N LYS A 274 -3.28 9.13 13.36
CA LYS A 274 -4.10 8.54 14.45
C LYS A 274 -3.29 7.91 15.59
N VAL A 275 -2.03 7.52 15.35
CA VAL A 275 -1.13 6.99 16.38
C VAL A 275 -0.45 8.15 17.12
N ILE A 276 -0.07 9.19 16.38
CA ILE A 276 0.38 10.49 16.92
C ILE A 276 -0.70 11.11 17.83
N SER A 277 -1.97 11.12 17.41
CA SER A 277 -3.05 11.74 18.19
C SER A 277 -3.25 11.05 19.55
N VAL A 278 -3.29 9.72 19.60
CA VAL A 278 -3.39 8.98 20.86
C VAL A 278 -2.14 9.18 21.73
N LEU A 279 -0.93 9.20 21.16
CA LEU A 279 0.28 9.49 21.94
C LEU A 279 0.27 10.92 22.53
N ASN A 280 -0.24 11.90 21.79
CA ASN A 280 -0.43 13.28 22.25
C ASN A 280 -1.50 13.40 23.34
N GLU A 281 -2.65 12.73 23.18
CA GLU A 281 -3.75 12.69 24.17
C GLU A 281 -3.29 12.08 25.49
N LEU A 282 -2.43 11.05 25.44
CA LEU A 282 -1.81 10.43 26.60
C LEU A 282 -0.63 11.24 27.18
N LYS A 283 -0.19 12.31 26.51
CA LYS A 283 1.02 13.08 26.84
C LYS A 283 2.28 12.21 26.92
N ALA A 284 2.37 11.19 26.08
CA ALA A 284 3.49 10.27 26.04
C ALA A 284 4.78 10.97 25.59
N LYS A 285 5.92 10.60 26.17
CA LYS A 285 7.25 11.04 25.67
C LYS A 285 7.65 10.14 24.51
N TYR A 286 7.37 10.54 23.27
CA TYR A 286 7.72 9.76 22.08
C TYR A 286 8.55 10.53 21.05
N THR A 287 9.18 9.78 20.15
CA THR A 287 9.87 10.32 18.98
C THR A 287 9.58 9.43 17.77
N PRO A 288 8.97 9.96 16.69
CA PRO A 288 8.86 9.23 15.44
C PRO A 288 10.24 9.08 14.78
N VAL A 289 10.44 7.99 14.06
CA VAL A 289 11.69 7.77 13.31
C VAL A 289 11.38 7.05 12.00
N ASP A 290 11.90 7.60 10.91
CA ASP A 290 11.67 7.07 9.57
C ASP A 290 12.67 5.95 9.28
N LEU A 291 12.16 4.79 8.86
CA LEU A 291 12.98 3.59 8.60
C LEU A 291 12.79 3.03 7.18
N TYR A 292 11.70 3.45 6.54
CA TYR A 292 11.36 3.15 5.17
C TYR A 292 10.54 4.29 4.57
N LYS A 293 10.54 4.39 3.24
CA LYS A 293 9.88 5.45 2.48
C LYS A 293 9.16 4.86 1.28
N THR A 294 8.02 5.43 0.89
CA THR A 294 7.25 4.94 -0.26
C THR A 294 7.62 5.77 -1.48
N ILE A 295 8.37 5.19 -2.41
CA ILE A 295 8.89 5.92 -3.58
C ILE A 295 8.22 5.49 -4.88
N PRO A 296 8.12 6.39 -5.87
CA PRO A 296 7.76 6.04 -7.24
C PRO A 296 8.63 4.90 -7.77
N GLU A 297 8.00 3.91 -8.39
CA GLU A 297 8.72 2.81 -9.02
C GLU A 297 9.23 3.19 -10.42
N ASN A 298 10.33 2.58 -10.86
CA ASN A 298 10.74 2.67 -12.26
C ASN A 298 9.80 1.79 -13.11
N ILE A 299 9.05 2.44 -13.99
CA ILE A 299 8.06 1.84 -14.89
C ILE A 299 8.37 2.15 -16.37
N SER A 300 9.62 2.51 -16.69
CA SER A 300 10.07 2.86 -18.06
C SER A 300 9.97 1.71 -19.08
N ASP A 301 9.74 0.48 -18.61
CA ASP A 301 9.39 -0.71 -19.41
C ASP A 301 7.98 -0.62 -20.03
N LEU A 302 7.09 0.15 -19.41
CA LEU A 302 5.69 0.28 -19.79
C LEU A 302 5.49 1.19 -21.02
N ARG A 303 4.37 1.02 -21.71
CA ARG A 303 3.84 2.01 -22.67
C ARG A 303 2.43 2.42 -22.26
N PRO A 304 2.26 3.41 -21.36
CA PRO A 304 0.96 3.75 -20.77
C PRO A 304 -0.09 4.17 -21.81
N GLU A 305 0.33 4.69 -22.97
CA GLU A 305 -0.53 5.08 -24.08
C GLU A 305 -1.26 3.91 -24.76
N LYS A 306 -0.83 2.66 -24.50
CA LYS A 306 -1.51 1.45 -24.97
C LYS A 306 -2.78 1.11 -24.19
N TYR A 307 -3.00 1.73 -23.03
CA TYR A 307 -4.10 1.39 -22.14
C TYR A 307 -5.27 2.36 -22.33
N ASP A 308 -6.47 1.79 -22.45
CA ASP A 308 -7.72 2.55 -22.45
C ASP A 308 -7.98 3.20 -21.10
N MET A 309 -7.57 2.55 -20.01
CA MET A 309 -7.78 3.03 -18.65
C MET A 309 -6.55 2.77 -17.76
N ILE A 310 -6.21 3.72 -16.89
CA ILE A 310 -5.22 3.54 -15.81
C ILE A 310 -5.88 3.86 -14.47
N VAL A 311 -5.72 2.97 -13.49
CA VAL A 311 -6.41 2.98 -12.20
C VAL A 311 -5.41 3.24 -11.08
N PHE A 312 -5.42 4.46 -10.55
CA PHE A 312 -4.50 4.96 -9.52
C PHE A 312 -5.07 4.81 -8.12
N PHE A 313 -4.24 4.34 -7.18
CA PHE A 313 -4.64 4.12 -5.78
C PHE A 313 -3.93 5.00 -4.76
N THR A 314 -2.88 5.72 -5.15
CA THR A 314 -2.14 6.65 -4.30
C THR A 314 -1.63 7.85 -5.13
N PRO A 315 -1.43 9.04 -4.53
CA PRO A 315 -0.79 10.17 -5.20
C PRO A 315 0.60 9.83 -5.77
N ILE A 316 1.37 9.00 -5.04
CA ILE A 316 2.73 8.60 -5.41
C ILE A 316 2.74 7.76 -6.71
N ALA A 317 1.69 6.97 -6.97
CA ALA A 317 1.53 6.27 -8.25
C ALA A 317 1.29 7.26 -9.42
N VAL A 318 0.56 8.36 -9.19
CA VAL A 318 0.36 9.39 -10.22
C VAL A 318 1.69 10.09 -10.52
N GLU A 319 2.47 10.40 -9.48
CA GLU A 319 3.83 10.92 -9.65
C GLU A 319 4.75 9.93 -10.37
N ALA A 320 4.61 8.62 -10.16
CA ALA A 320 5.38 7.62 -10.88
C ALA A 320 5.13 7.65 -12.39
N LEU A 321 3.86 7.79 -12.83
CA LEU A 321 3.57 8.01 -14.25
C LEU A 321 4.28 9.27 -14.76
N HIS A 322 4.09 10.41 -14.09
CA HIS A 322 4.63 11.69 -14.54
C HIS A 322 6.17 11.74 -14.55
N LYS A 323 6.83 11.13 -13.55
CA LYS A 323 8.31 11.09 -13.43
C LYS A 323 8.96 10.15 -14.45
N ASN A 324 8.34 9.02 -14.77
CA ASN A 324 8.85 8.11 -15.80
C ASN A 324 8.49 8.58 -17.22
N PHE A 325 7.31 9.21 -17.39
CA PHE A 325 6.79 9.65 -18.69
C PHE A 325 6.41 11.14 -18.69
N PRO A 326 7.39 12.08 -18.57
CA PRO A 326 7.13 13.53 -18.51
C PRO A 326 6.55 14.13 -19.81
N LYS A 327 6.48 13.34 -20.89
CA LYS A 327 5.83 13.70 -22.17
C LYS A 327 4.47 13.01 -22.38
N PHE A 328 3.98 12.25 -21.39
CA PHE A 328 2.71 11.53 -21.50
C PHE A 328 1.54 12.51 -21.69
N LYS A 329 0.70 12.24 -22.69
CA LYS A 329 -0.55 12.95 -22.92
C LYS A 329 -1.70 11.98 -22.74
N GLN A 330 -2.60 12.29 -21.81
CA GLN A 330 -3.74 11.44 -21.48
C GLN A 330 -4.63 11.13 -22.68
N ASN A 331 -4.83 12.07 -23.61
CA ASN A 331 -5.52 11.84 -24.89
C ASN A 331 -6.86 11.11 -24.69
N LYS A 332 -6.96 9.85 -25.16
CA LYS A 332 -8.12 8.96 -25.02
C LYS A 332 -8.05 8.02 -23.80
N THR A 333 -6.94 7.95 -23.08
CA THR A 333 -6.80 7.12 -21.87
C THR A 333 -7.63 7.70 -20.72
N ARG A 334 -8.33 6.84 -20.00
CA ARG A 334 -9.27 7.16 -18.91
C ARG A 334 -8.56 6.99 -17.58
N PHE A 335 -8.54 8.00 -16.72
CA PHE A 335 -7.90 7.92 -15.40
C PHE A 335 -8.94 7.71 -14.31
N ALA A 336 -8.83 6.56 -13.63
CA ALA A 336 -9.63 6.21 -12.47
C ALA A 336 -8.84 6.49 -11.19
N ALA A 337 -9.44 7.22 -10.25
CA ALA A 337 -8.78 7.70 -9.05
C ALA A 337 -9.43 7.15 -7.78
N TYR A 338 -8.67 6.39 -6.97
CA TYR A 338 -9.11 5.96 -5.65
C TYR A 338 -8.63 6.94 -4.56
N SER A 339 -9.58 7.51 -3.82
CA SER A 339 -9.47 8.63 -2.88
C SER A 339 -9.22 10.02 -3.49
N ILE A 340 -9.73 11.04 -2.79
CA ILE A 340 -9.64 12.45 -3.18
C ILE A 340 -8.20 12.99 -3.26
N LEU A 341 -7.26 12.44 -2.48
CA LEU A 341 -5.85 12.83 -2.57
C LEU A 341 -5.24 12.41 -3.92
N THR A 342 -5.54 11.20 -4.37
CA THR A 342 -5.13 10.70 -5.69
C THR A 342 -5.76 11.52 -6.82
N ALA A 343 -7.05 11.82 -6.69
CA ALA A 343 -7.81 12.59 -7.68
C ALA A 343 -7.35 14.06 -7.78
N ASN A 344 -7.03 14.68 -6.64
CA ASN A 344 -6.38 16.00 -6.59
C ASN A 344 -5.01 15.97 -7.27
N LYS A 345 -4.18 14.93 -7.02
CA LYS A 345 -2.85 14.82 -7.63
C LYS A 345 -2.90 14.64 -9.14
N ILE A 346 -3.94 14.01 -9.66
CA ILE A 346 -4.22 13.91 -11.10
C ILE A 346 -4.52 15.31 -11.68
N LYS A 347 -5.42 16.08 -11.05
CA LYS A 347 -5.73 17.47 -11.47
C LYS A 347 -4.54 18.42 -11.33
N GLU A 348 -3.74 18.29 -10.26
CA GLU A 348 -2.50 19.06 -10.02
C GLU A 348 -1.50 18.92 -11.18
N LEU A 349 -1.37 17.71 -11.74
CA LEU A 349 -0.47 17.40 -12.85
C LEU A 349 -1.10 17.67 -14.24
N GLY A 350 -2.20 18.42 -14.30
CA GLY A 350 -2.88 18.82 -15.55
C GLY A 350 -3.67 17.72 -16.25
N TYR A 351 -3.90 16.59 -15.57
CA TYR A 351 -4.69 15.47 -16.09
C TYR A 351 -6.15 15.54 -15.61
N ARG A 352 -7.07 14.99 -16.41
CA ARG A 352 -8.49 14.84 -16.03
C ARG A 352 -8.71 13.54 -15.25
N VAL A 353 -9.76 13.49 -14.44
CA VAL A 353 -10.22 12.28 -13.74
C VAL A 353 -11.49 11.81 -14.42
N ASP A 354 -11.45 10.65 -15.07
CA ASP A 354 -12.58 10.07 -15.83
C ASP A 354 -13.46 9.15 -14.96
N ILE A 355 -12.94 8.64 -13.84
CA ILE A 355 -13.66 7.82 -12.86
C ILE A 355 -13.15 8.15 -11.44
N PHE A 356 -14.04 8.23 -10.45
CA PHE A 356 -13.69 8.48 -9.05
C PHE A 356 -14.35 7.46 -8.11
N ALA A 357 -13.61 7.03 -7.09
CA ALA A 357 -14.10 6.18 -6.00
C ALA A 357 -13.26 6.40 -4.71
N PRO A 358 -13.73 6.02 -3.52
CA PRO A 358 -15.09 5.58 -3.22
C PRO A 358 -16.08 6.76 -3.18
N THR A 359 -17.26 6.57 -3.74
CA THR A 359 -18.44 7.44 -3.55
C THR A 359 -19.53 6.67 -2.80
N LEU A 360 -20.64 7.34 -2.46
CA LEU A 360 -21.81 6.67 -1.86
C LEU A 360 -22.42 5.61 -2.79
N GLU A 361 -22.43 5.88 -4.10
CA GLU A 361 -22.90 4.99 -5.16
C GLU A 361 -21.88 3.88 -5.48
N PHE A 362 -20.60 4.23 -5.50
CA PHE A 362 -19.50 3.34 -5.87
C PHE A 362 -18.51 3.21 -4.70
N PRO A 363 -18.82 2.41 -3.67
CA PRO A 363 -17.94 2.21 -2.51
C PRO A 363 -16.66 1.43 -2.85
N SER A 364 -16.58 0.82 -4.03
CA SER A 364 -15.40 0.11 -4.52
C SER A 364 -15.00 0.63 -5.91
N MET A 365 -13.70 0.57 -6.22
CA MET A 365 -13.19 0.88 -7.56
C MET A 365 -13.68 -0.13 -8.62
N VAL A 366 -13.93 -1.39 -8.23
CA VAL A 366 -14.51 -2.41 -9.12
C VAL A 366 -15.91 -1.99 -9.56
N ASN A 367 -16.74 -1.50 -8.64
CA ASN A 367 -18.10 -1.04 -8.93
C ASN A 367 -18.09 0.21 -9.82
N ALA A 368 -17.20 1.17 -9.53
CA ALA A 368 -17.05 2.38 -10.34
C ALA A 368 -16.64 2.06 -11.80
N ILE A 369 -15.70 1.13 -11.99
CA ILE A 369 -15.28 0.67 -13.31
C ILE A 369 -16.41 -0.13 -13.99
N ALA A 370 -17.07 -1.06 -13.29
CA ALA A 370 -18.19 -1.83 -13.83
C ALA A 370 -19.36 -0.93 -14.28
N HIS A 371 -19.63 0.16 -13.54
CA HIS A 371 -20.61 1.17 -13.91
C HIS A 371 -20.17 1.96 -15.15
N TYR A 372 -18.92 2.42 -15.21
CA TYR A 372 -18.38 3.11 -16.39
C TYR A 372 -18.39 2.23 -17.64
N LEU A 373 -18.08 0.93 -17.50
CA LEU A 373 -18.12 -0.06 -18.58
C LEU A 373 -19.53 -0.40 -19.06
N LEU A 374 -20.54 -0.34 -18.18
CA LEU A 374 -21.93 -0.62 -18.53
C LEU A 374 -22.55 0.54 -19.31
N HIS A 375 -22.42 1.75 -18.80
CA HIS A 375 -23.03 2.95 -19.36
C HIS A 375 -22.16 3.58 -20.47
N ILE A 376 -21.32 2.80 -21.15
CA ILE A 376 -20.23 3.30 -22.02
C ILE A 376 -20.71 3.70 -23.42
N ASP A 377 -21.78 3.05 -23.90
CA ASP A 377 -22.40 3.29 -25.20
C ASP A 377 -23.61 4.26 -25.13
N GLU A 378 -23.97 4.69 -23.91
CA GLU A 378 -24.96 5.74 -23.66
C GLU A 378 -24.39 7.12 -23.98
N LYS A 379 -25.04 7.79 -24.94
CA LYS A 379 -24.68 9.11 -25.49
C LYS A 379 -25.23 10.27 -24.69
#